data_AF-L0F6V0-F1
#
_entry.id   AF-L0F6V0-F1
#
_cell.length_a   1.000
_cell.length_b   1.000
_cell.length_c   1.000
_cell.angle_alpha   90.00
_cell.angle_beta   90.00
_cell.angle_gamma   90.00
#
_symmetry.space_group_name_H-M   'P 1'
#
loop_
_entity.id
_entity.type
_entity.pdbx_description
1 polymer ?
#
loop_
_entity_poly.entity_id
_entity_poly.type
_entity_poly.pdbx_seq_one_letter_code
_entity_poly.pdbx_strand_id
1 'polypeptide(L)'
;MRRTIKMSYIKRIVYLVLGTFILSVGIVMTMQANLGYAPWDVFHRGISDTIGMSIGSVSIVASLVISAVVVLLGEKLGFGTIVNIFAIGIYMDILLEIIPEMQSFGSGLIMLILGLFICAFSTYLYIASGFGAGPRDSLMVALERLTKLSVGVCRGTIEVVVCIVGWLLGGPVGMGTIISAFGIGVCVQLIFSWVKFDATGVKHETINETIKNLKGFLKRTLKEDA
;
A
#
# COMPACT_ATOMS: atom_id res chain seq x y z
N MET A 1 10.95 -9.40 23.30
CA MET A 1 12.06 -9.53 22.35
C MET A 1 11.51 -9.40 20.93
N ARG A 2 11.62 -8.20 20.31
CA ARG A 2 11.21 -7.95 18.92
C ARG A 2 12.28 -8.55 17.99
N ARG A 3 11.90 -9.38 17.01
CA ARG A 3 12.85 -10.12 16.16
C ARG A 3 13.08 -9.35 14.86
N THR A 4 14.32 -8.91 14.60
CA THR A 4 14.75 -8.51 13.26
C THR A 4 15.01 -9.78 12.46
N ILE A 5 14.07 -10.17 11.58
CA ILE A 5 14.20 -11.39 10.79
C ILE A 5 15.29 -11.18 9.73
N LYS A 6 16.45 -11.84 9.87
CA LYS A 6 17.42 -11.96 8.77
C LYS A 6 16.81 -12.87 7.69
N MET A 7 16.14 -12.28 6.72
CA MET A 7 15.55 -13.00 5.58
C MET A 7 16.54 -13.14 4.44
N SER A 8 16.51 -14.29 3.75
CA SER A 8 17.22 -14.45 2.48
C SER A 8 16.62 -13.53 1.42
N TYR A 9 17.39 -13.23 0.37
CA TYR A 9 16.95 -12.32 -0.68
C TYR A 9 15.70 -12.82 -1.41
N ILE A 10 15.63 -14.13 -1.70
CA ILE A 10 14.44 -14.78 -2.29
C ILE A 10 13.21 -14.60 -1.38
N LYS A 11 13.34 -14.84 -0.07
CA LYS A 11 12.23 -14.68 0.87
C LYS A 11 11.70 -13.24 0.87
N ARG A 12 12.59 -12.26 0.79
CA ARG A 12 12.18 -10.84 0.69
C ARG A 12 11.37 -10.57 -0.57
N ILE A 13 11.77 -11.14 -1.72
CA ILE A 13 11.03 -10.97 -2.99
C ILE A 13 9.64 -11.61 -2.87
N VAL A 14 9.57 -12.83 -2.34
CA VAL A 14 8.30 -13.52 -2.09
C VAL A 14 7.41 -12.69 -1.17
N TYR A 15 7.96 -12.11 -0.10
CA TYR A 15 7.20 -11.25 0.81
C TYR A 15 6.68 -9.99 0.13
N LEU A 16 7.45 -9.38 -0.77
CA LEU A 16 7.01 -8.21 -1.54
C LEU A 16 5.87 -8.56 -2.51
N VAL A 17 6.04 -9.63 -3.30
CA VAL A 17 5.04 -10.03 -4.31
C VAL A 17 3.76 -10.54 -3.65
N LEU A 18 3.87 -11.44 -2.67
CA LEU A 18 2.70 -11.92 -1.92
C LEU A 18 2.06 -10.79 -1.11
N GLY A 19 2.87 -9.93 -0.50
CA GLY A 19 2.38 -8.77 0.24
C GLY A 19 1.53 -7.86 -0.66
N THR A 20 2.04 -7.46 -1.82
CA THR A 20 1.31 -6.60 -2.77
C THR A 20 0.04 -7.25 -3.32
N PHE A 21 0.06 -8.55 -3.62
CA PHE A 21 -1.15 -9.28 -4.00
C PHE A 21 -2.20 -9.30 -2.88
N ILE A 22 -1.81 -9.70 -1.67
CA ILE A 22 -2.71 -9.74 -0.51
C ILE A 22 -3.23 -8.34 -0.17
N LEU A 23 -2.41 -7.29 -0.38
CA LEU A 23 -2.85 -5.90 -0.21
C LEU A 23 -4.01 -5.58 -1.11
N SER A 24 -3.88 -5.94 -2.39
CA SER A 24 -4.87 -5.67 -3.44
C SER A 24 -6.17 -6.41 -3.15
N VAL A 25 -6.10 -7.65 -2.65
CA VAL A 25 -7.28 -8.39 -2.16
C VAL A 25 -7.96 -7.63 -1.02
N GLY A 26 -7.20 -7.18 -0.02
CA GLY A 26 -7.76 -6.41 1.09
C GLY A 26 -8.43 -5.11 0.62
N ILE A 27 -7.76 -4.35 -0.26
CA ILE A 27 -8.30 -3.10 -0.84
C ILE A 27 -9.62 -3.37 -1.55
N VAL A 28 -9.64 -4.32 -2.49
CA VAL A 28 -10.85 -4.64 -3.25
C VAL A 28 -11.96 -5.16 -2.34
N MET A 29 -11.64 -5.94 -1.30
CA MET A 29 -12.64 -6.34 -0.30
C MET A 29 -13.26 -5.15 0.41
N THR A 30 -12.47 -4.14 0.78
CA THR A 30 -13.02 -2.92 1.41
C THR A 30 -13.88 -2.09 0.46
N MET A 31 -13.57 -2.08 -0.84
CA MET A 31 -14.39 -1.42 -1.86
C MET A 31 -15.72 -2.17 -2.09
N GLN A 32 -15.64 -3.50 -2.27
CA GLN A 32 -16.79 -4.37 -2.50
C GLN A 32 -17.66 -4.60 -1.26
N ALA A 33 -17.25 -4.09 -0.10
CA ALA A 33 -18.10 -4.02 1.07
C ALA A 33 -19.34 -3.11 0.87
N ASN A 34 -19.31 -2.22 -0.12
CA ASN A 34 -20.41 -1.29 -0.45
C ASN A 34 -20.89 -0.42 0.72
N LEU A 35 -19.95 0.07 1.53
CA LEU A 35 -20.23 0.98 2.66
C LEU A 35 -19.56 2.36 2.47
N GLY A 36 -19.01 2.63 1.29
CA GLY A 36 -18.10 3.75 1.03
C GLY A 36 -16.63 3.30 1.05
N TYR A 37 -15.80 3.98 0.27
CA TYR A 37 -14.43 3.55 -0.01
C TYR A 37 -13.44 4.14 1.00
N ALA A 38 -12.27 3.53 1.15
CA ALA A 38 -11.18 4.13 1.94
C ALA A 38 -10.69 5.43 1.26
N PRO A 39 -10.10 6.40 2.01
CA PRO A 39 -9.76 7.73 1.50
C PRO A 39 -9.07 7.80 0.12
N TRP A 40 -8.05 6.95 -0.10
CA TRP A 40 -7.35 6.87 -1.38
C TRP A 40 -8.20 6.25 -2.49
N ASP A 41 -9.06 5.30 -2.15
CA ASP A 41 -9.93 4.65 -3.12
C ASP A 41 -11.11 5.54 -3.50
N VAL A 42 -11.57 6.43 -2.59
CA VAL A 42 -12.48 7.54 -2.93
C VAL A 42 -11.84 8.41 -4.01
N PHE A 43 -10.56 8.76 -3.85
CA PHE A 43 -9.80 9.53 -4.84
C PHE A 43 -9.65 8.79 -6.17
N HIS A 44 -9.20 7.54 -6.15
CA HIS A 44 -9.05 6.75 -7.37
C HIS A 44 -10.37 6.56 -8.10
N ARG A 45 -11.46 6.29 -7.36
CA ARG A 45 -12.79 6.14 -7.94
C ARG A 45 -13.31 7.44 -8.53
N GLY A 46 -13.21 8.56 -7.81
CA GLY A 46 -13.64 9.86 -8.32
C GLY A 46 -12.93 10.27 -9.61
N ILE A 47 -11.61 10.04 -9.71
CA ILE A 47 -10.88 10.27 -10.97
C ILE A 47 -11.35 9.28 -12.04
N SER A 48 -11.44 7.99 -11.72
CA SER A 48 -11.86 6.92 -12.63
C SER A 48 -13.20 7.24 -13.30
N ASP A 49 -14.19 7.67 -12.53
CA ASP A 49 -15.51 8.09 -13.02
C ASP A 49 -15.45 9.38 -13.86
N THR A 50 -14.52 10.30 -13.56
CA THR A 50 -14.36 11.57 -14.29
C THR A 50 -13.70 11.39 -15.66
N ILE A 51 -12.68 10.53 -15.76
CA ILE A 51 -11.86 10.39 -16.99
C ILE A 51 -12.11 9.10 -17.77
N GLY A 52 -12.94 8.19 -17.24
CA GLY A 52 -13.30 6.92 -17.90
C GLY A 52 -12.19 5.86 -17.91
N MET A 53 -11.23 5.95 -16.99
CA MET A 53 -10.16 4.95 -16.83
C MET A 53 -10.52 3.94 -15.74
N SER A 54 -9.97 2.71 -15.80
CA SER A 54 -10.13 1.74 -14.70
C SER A 54 -9.51 2.27 -13.39
N ILE A 55 -10.03 1.81 -12.25
CA ILE A 55 -9.54 2.25 -10.93
C ILE A 55 -8.07 1.84 -10.75
N GLY A 56 -7.68 0.65 -11.22
CA GLY A 56 -6.31 0.18 -11.20
C GLY A 56 -5.36 1.06 -12.02
N SER A 57 -5.78 1.48 -13.22
CA SER A 57 -5.01 2.40 -14.07
C SER A 57 -4.84 3.77 -13.40
N VAL A 58 -5.90 4.30 -12.79
CA VAL A 58 -5.83 5.56 -12.03
C VAL A 58 -4.87 5.42 -10.84
N SER A 59 -4.94 4.31 -10.11
CA SER A 59 -4.02 4.01 -8.99
C SER A 59 -2.55 4.01 -9.45
N ILE A 60 -2.25 3.39 -10.60
CA ILE A 60 -0.90 3.41 -11.20
C ILE A 60 -0.46 4.85 -11.53
N VAL A 61 -1.30 5.61 -12.25
CA VAL A 61 -0.96 6.97 -12.67
C VAL A 61 -0.77 7.89 -11.47
N ALA A 62 -1.69 7.89 -10.51
CA ALA A 62 -1.58 8.68 -9.30
C ALA A 62 -0.30 8.32 -8.52
N SER A 63 -0.01 7.04 -8.40
CA SER A 63 1.19 6.55 -7.73
C SER A 63 2.48 6.95 -8.43
N LEU A 64 2.51 6.94 -9.77
CA LEU A 64 3.64 7.44 -10.57
C LEU A 64 3.85 8.94 -10.37
N VAL A 65 2.77 9.73 -10.38
CA VAL A 65 2.81 11.18 -10.14
C VAL A 65 3.36 11.47 -8.74
N ILE A 66 2.84 10.79 -7.71
CA ILE A 66 3.32 10.93 -6.34
C ILE A 66 4.80 10.55 -6.24
N SER A 67 5.19 9.42 -6.82
CA SER A 67 6.59 8.99 -6.85
C SER A 67 7.50 10.01 -7.54
N ALA A 68 7.06 10.63 -8.64
CA ALA A 68 7.82 11.68 -9.31
C ALA A 68 7.99 12.91 -8.41
N VAL A 69 6.91 13.39 -7.76
CA VAL A 69 6.96 14.52 -6.82
C VAL A 69 7.94 14.21 -5.68
N VAL A 70 7.86 13.02 -5.11
CA VAL A 70 8.68 12.61 -3.97
C VAL A 70 10.17 12.51 -4.35
N VAL A 71 10.47 12.04 -5.56
CA VAL A 71 11.84 12.07 -6.11
C VAL A 71 12.34 13.51 -6.33
N LEU A 72 11.49 14.40 -6.85
CA LEU A 72 11.83 15.83 -7.01
C LEU A 72 12.08 16.52 -5.66
N LEU A 73 11.37 16.08 -4.61
CA LEU A 73 11.65 16.51 -3.25
C LEU A 73 12.95 15.91 -2.71
N GLY A 74 13.56 14.91 -3.36
CA GLY A 74 14.85 14.34 -2.98
C GLY A 74 14.75 13.08 -2.10
N GLU A 75 13.57 12.46 -2.02
CA GLU A 75 13.44 11.12 -1.43
C GLU A 75 13.88 10.05 -2.43
N LYS A 76 14.50 8.99 -1.91
CA LYS A 76 14.96 7.86 -2.73
C LYS A 76 13.91 6.76 -2.72
N LEU A 77 13.45 6.37 -3.90
CA LEU A 77 12.55 5.25 -4.05
C LEU A 77 13.30 3.91 -4.00
N GLY A 78 12.61 2.90 -3.47
CA GLY A 78 13.09 1.52 -3.48
C GLY A 78 12.48 0.73 -4.62
N PHE A 79 13.06 -0.43 -4.94
CA PHE A 79 12.49 -1.33 -5.95
C PHE A 79 11.06 -1.78 -5.59
N GLY A 80 10.78 -1.93 -4.30
CA GLY A 80 9.46 -2.24 -3.77
C GLY A 80 8.43 -1.20 -4.16
N THR A 81 8.79 0.08 -4.25
CA THR A 81 7.88 1.14 -4.70
C THR A 81 7.38 0.86 -6.12
N ILE A 82 8.28 0.53 -7.04
CA ILE A 82 7.92 0.24 -8.44
C ILE A 82 6.97 -0.98 -8.51
N VAL A 83 7.31 -2.05 -7.78
CA VAL A 83 6.45 -3.24 -7.72
C VAL A 83 5.07 -2.88 -7.16
N ASN A 84 4.99 -2.10 -6.08
CA ASN A 84 3.71 -1.65 -5.52
C ASN A 84 2.87 -0.87 -6.53
N ILE A 85 3.47 0.09 -7.25
CA ILE A 85 2.78 0.92 -8.25
C ILE A 85 2.03 0.03 -9.25
N PHE A 86 2.76 -0.86 -9.94
CA PHE A 86 2.19 -1.63 -11.04
C PHE A 86 1.38 -2.83 -10.55
N ALA A 87 1.89 -3.57 -9.57
CA ALA A 87 1.23 -4.80 -9.11
C ALA A 87 -0.13 -4.48 -8.50
N ILE A 88 -0.23 -3.47 -7.63
CA ILE A 88 -1.50 -3.15 -6.97
C ILE A 88 -2.55 -2.74 -7.99
N GLY A 89 -2.24 -1.82 -8.92
CA GLY A 89 -3.21 -1.38 -9.92
C GLY A 89 -3.69 -2.52 -10.82
N ILE A 90 -2.77 -3.36 -11.33
CA ILE A 90 -3.13 -4.52 -12.16
C ILE A 90 -3.98 -5.52 -11.39
N TYR A 91 -3.59 -5.84 -10.15
CA TYR A 91 -4.36 -6.78 -9.32
C TYR A 91 -5.71 -6.23 -8.94
N MET A 92 -5.84 -4.92 -8.67
CA MET A 92 -7.13 -4.31 -8.37
C MET A 92 -8.13 -4.49 -9.51
N ASP A 93 -7.74 -4.20 -10.75
CA ASP A 93 -8.64 -4.35 -11.90
C ASP A 93 -9.10 -5.81 -12.07
N ILE A 94 -8.18 -6.77 -11.96
CA ILE A 94 -8.51 -8.20 -12.01
C ILE A 94 -9.45 -8.61 -10.87
N LEU A 95 -9.15 -8.18 -9.65
CA LEU A 95 -9.88 -8.61 -8.45
C LEU A 95 -11.25 -7.97 -8.35
N LEU A 96 -11.46 -6.76 -8.90
CA LEU A 96 -12.77 -6.11 -8.95
C LEU A 96 -13.78 -6.91 -9.79
N GLU A 97 -13.32 -7.64 -10.81
CA GLU A 97 -14.17 -8.53 -11.62
C GLU A 97 -14.48 -9.86 -10.92
N ILE A 98 -13.64 -10.27 -9.97
CA ILE A 98 -13.72 -11.58 -9.30
C ILE A 98 -14.47 -11.50 -7.97
N ILE A 99 -14.20 -10.46 -7.18
CA ILE A 99 -14.75 -10.31 -5.83
C ILE A 99 -16.12 -9.63 -5.95
N PRO A 100 -17.22 -10.30 -5.57
CA PRO A 100 -18.56 -9.74 -5.71
C PRO A 100 -18.84 -8.64 -4.69
N GLU A 101 -19.64 -7.66 -5.10
CA GLU A 101 -20.11 -6.58 -4.25
C GLU A 101 -21.19 -7.05 -3.25
N MET A 102 -21.04 -6.69 -1.98
CA MET A 102 -21.98 -7.00 -0.93
C MET A 102 -23.24 -6.14 -1.01
N GLN A 103 -24.40 -6.78 -0.87
CA GLN A 103 -25.70 -6.12 -0.97
C GLN A 103 -26.35 -5.84 0.39
N SER A 104 -25.88 -6.49 1.46
CA SER A 104 -26.41 -6.30 2.81
C SER A 104 -25.42 -5.56 3.69
N PHE A 105 -25.91 -4.69 4.57
CA PHE A 105 -25.06 -3.95 5.51
C PHE A 105 -24.22 -4.89 6.39
N GLY A 106 -24.81 -5.98 6.89
CA GLY A 106 -24.12 -6.94 7.76
C GLY A 106 -22.97 -7.65 7.06
N SER A 107 -23.19 -8.17 5.85
CA SER A 107 -22.13 -8.82 5.07
C SER A 107 -21.07 -7.82 4.61
N GLY A 108 -21.48 -6.61 4.22
CA GLY A 108 -20.58 -5.51 3.87
C GLY A 108 -19.67 -5.14 5.04
N LEU A 109 -20.21 -5.01 6.25
CA LEU A 109 -19.43 -4.67 7.44
C LEU A 109 -18.40 -5.75 7.78
N ILE A 110 -18.77 -7.03 7.68
CA ILE A 110 -17.85 -8.16 7.88
C ILE A 110 -16.73 -8.11 6.83
N MET A 111 -17.09 -7.93 5.56
CA MET A 111 -16.13 -7.86 4.46
C MET A 111 -15.16 -6.69 4.60
N LEU A 112 -15.66 -5.52 5.02
CA LEU A 112 -14.86 -4.34 5.31
C LEU A 112 -13.85 -4.62 6.41
N ILE A 113 -14.28 -5.16 7.55
CA ILE A 113 -13.40 -5.44 8.69
C ILE A 113 -12.33 -6.47 8.28
N LEU A 114 -12.71 -7.55 7.61
CA LEU A 114 -11.77 -8.55 7.10
C LEU A 114 -10.77 -7.93 6.11
N GLY A 115 -11.25 -7.10 5.19
CA GLY A 115 -10.42 -6.36 4.23
C GLY A 115 -9.38 -5.49 4.93
N LEU A 116 -9.77 -4.75 5.98
CA LEU A 116 -8.85 -3.93 6.78
C LEU A 116 -7.77 -4.78 7.49
N PHE A 117 -8.14 -5.92 8.06
CA PHE A 117 -7.15 -6.84 8.65
C PHE A 117 -6.21 -7.46 7.61
N ILE A 118 -6.73 -7.79 6.42
CA ILE A 118 -5.91 -8.28 5.30
C ILE A 118 -4.93 -7.20 4.83
N CYS A 119 -5.37 -5.95 4.67
CA CYS A 119 -4.51 -4.80 4.37
C CYS A 119 -3.42 -4.62 5.44
N ALA A 120 -3.80 -4.72 6.72
CA ALA A 120 -2.86 -4.62 7.84
C ALA A 120 -1.81 -5.75 7.85
N PHE A 121 -2.24 -6.98 7.59
CA PHE A 121 -1.35 -8.14 7.48
C PHE A 121 -0.41 -8.03 6.29
N SER A 122 -0.93 -7.64 5.12
CA SER A 122 -0.12 -7.34 3.96
C SER A 122 0.91 -6.23 4.23
N THR A 123 0.53 -5.21 5.00
CA THR A 123 1.42 -4.11 5.38
C THR A 123 2.66 -4.62 6.11
N TYR A 124 2.48 -5.60 7.01
CA TYR A 124 3.61 -6.29 7.62
C TYR A 124 4.49 -7.01 6.58
N LEU A 125 3.89 -7.78 5.67
CA LEU A 125 4.65 -8.57 4.67
C LEU A 125 5.50 -7.67 3.77
N TYR A 126 4.91 -6.62 3.20
CA TYR A 126 5.65 -5.76 2.27
C TYR A 126 6.69 -4.92 3.01
N ILE A 127 6.40 -4.39 4.20
CA ILE A 127 7.41 -3.62 4.97
C ILE A 127 8.55 -4.54 5.38
N ALA A 128 8.25 -5.75 5.88
CA ALA A 128 9.28 -6.72 6.27
C ALA A 128 10.22 -7.05 5.11
N SER A 129 9.76 -7.01 3.85
CA SER A 129 10.62 -7.23 2.68
C SER A 129 11.80 -6.26 2.60
N GLY A 130 11.68 -5.04 3.16
CA GLY A 130 12.75 -4.04 3.16
C GLY A 130 13.16 -3.56 1.76
N PHE A 131 12.31 -3.68 0.74
CA PHE A 131 12.63 -3.22 -0.63
C PHE A 131 12.26 -1.75 -0.91
N GLY A 132 11.87 -1.00 0.13
CA GLY A 132 11.38 0.37 0.00
C GLY A 132 9.94 0.51 0.48
N ALA A 133 9.49 1.74 0.66
CA ALA A 133 8.14 2.07 1.06
C ALA A 133 7.26 2.37 -0.19
N GLY A 134 5.94 2.29 -0.04
CA GLY A 134 5.03 2.64 -1.14
C GLY A 134 5.02 4.15 -1.44
N PRO A 135 4.51 4.58 -2.61
CA PRO A 135 4.44 6.01 -2.98
C PRO A 135 3.76 6.89 -1.93
N ARG A 136 2.65 6.40 -1.34
CA ARG A 136 1.93 7.04 -0.23
C ARG A 136 2.81 7.26 0.99
N ASP A 137 3.57 6.24 1.40
CA ASP A 137 4.45 6.32 2.57
C ASP A 137 5.63 7.26 2.30
N SER A 138 6.19 7.21 1.10
CA SER A 138 7.26 8.13 0.70
C SER A 138 6.78 9.58 0.65
N LEU A 139 5.52 9.83 0.25
CA LEU A 139 4.91 11.16 0.32
C LEU A 139 4.75 11.65 1.77
N MET A 140 4.30 10.76 2.66
CA MET A 140 4.21 11.07 4.09
C MET A 140 5.58 11.44 4.69
N VAL A 141 6.63 10.69 4.37
CA VAL A 141 8.00 10.97 4.82
C VAL A 141 8.52 12.30 4.24
N ALA A 142 8.29 12.54 2.95
CA ALA A 142 8.67 13.80 2.32
C ALA A 142 7.99 15.01 3.00
N LEU A 143 6.69 14.88 3.31
CA LEU A 143 5.91 15.92 3.97
C LEU A 143 6.36 16.17 5.42
N GLU A 144 6.64 15.11 6.17
CA GLU A 144 7.20 15.21 7.53
C GLU A 144 8.53 15.98 7.51
N ARG A 145 9.42 15.62 6.59
CA ARG A 145 10.74 16.26 6.47
C ARG A 145 10.63 17.76 6.13
N LEU A 146 9.67 18.13 5.28
CA LEU A 146 9.41 19.52 4.85
C LEU A 146 8.72 20.36 5.93
N THR A 147 7.69 19.81 6.57
CA THR A 147 6.83 20.55 7.51
C THR A 147 7.29 20.47 8.96
N LYS A 148 8.12 19.47 9.30
CA LYS A 148 8.52 19.11 10.67
C LYS A 148 7.35 18.71 11.58
N LEU A 149 6.16 18.47 11.02
CA LEU A 149 5.01 17.95 11.74
C LEU A 149 5.19 16.45 12.00
N SER A 150 4.45 15.92 12.97
CA SER A 150 4.51 14.48 13.28
C SER A 150 3.99 13.64 12.11
N VAL A 151 4.51 12.42 11.98
CA VAL A 151 4.13 11.44 10.95
C VAL A 151 2.60 11.23 10.91
N GLY A 152 1.96 11.17 12.08
CA GLY A 152 0.51 11.02 12.18
C GLY A 152 -0.27 12.21 11.59
N VAL A 153 0.19 13.44 11.83
CA VAL A 153 -0.43 14.66 11.26
C VAL A 153 -0.22 14.71 9.75
N CYS A 154 0.98 14.40 9.26
CA CYS A 154 1.27 14.36 7.83
C CYS A 154 0.39 13.33 7.11
N ARG A 155 0.30 12.12 7.66
CA ARG A 155 -0.55 11.06 7.13
C ARG A 155 -2.02 11.48 7.13
N GLY A 156 -2.54 11.93 8.26
CA GLY A 156 -3.94 12.35 8.39
C GLY A 156 -4.30 13.46 7.42
N THR A 157 -3.41 14.45 7.25
CA THR A 157 -3.62 15.54 6.29
C THR A 157 -3.71 15.02 4.87
N ILE A 158 -2.80 14.13 4.46
CA ILE A 158 -2.83 13.52 3.13
C ILE A 158 -4.15 12.76 2.92
N GLU A 159 -4.55 11.89 3.87
CA GLU A 159 -5.81 11.14 3.77
C GLU A 159 -7.03 12.05 3.62
N VAL A 160 -7.10 13.12 4.42
CA VAL A 160 -8.22 14.06 4.38
C VAL A 160 -8.25 14.79 3.05
N VAL A 161 -7.10 15.29 2.56
CA VAL A 161 -7.03 16.00 1.28
C VAL A 161 -7.46 15.10 0.13
N VAL A 162 -6.91 13.88 0.02
CA VAL A 162 -7.27 12.98 -1.09
C VAL A 162 -8.73 12.53 -1.00
N CYS A 163 -9.25 12.29 0.21
CA CYS A 163 -10.65 11.97 0.42
C CYS A 163 -11.57 13.10 -0.05
N ILE A 164 -11.28 14.35 0.36
CA ILE A 164 -12.08 15.52 -0.03
C ILE A 164 -12.03 15.70 -1.55
N VAL A 165 -10.84 15.66 -2.15
CA VAL A 165 -10.70 15.80 -3.61
C VAL A 165 -11.45 14.69 -4.34
N GLY A 166 -11.29 13.44 -3.91
CA GLY A 166 -12.00 12.30 -4.47
C GLY A 166 -13.51 12.42 -4.36
N TRP A 167 -14.00 12.88 -3.21
CA TRP A 167 -15.42 13.07 -2.95
C TRP A 167 -16.02 14.16 -3.83
N LEU A 168 -15.31 15.29 -4.00
CA LEU A 168 -15.71 16.36 -4.92
C LEU A 168 -15.73 15.90 -6.39
N LEU A 169 -14.91 14.91 -6.74
CA LEU A 169 -14.91 14.25 -8.05
C LEU A 169 -15.95 13.13 -8.18
N GLY A 170 -16.81 12.92 -7.17
CA GLY A 170 -17.89 11.93 -7.21
C GLY A 170 -17.56 10.57 -6.58
N GLY A 171 -16.39 10.42 -5.96
CA GLY A 171 -16.00 9.20 -5.26
C GLY A 171 -16.93 8.86 -4.08
N PRO A 172 -17.22 7.57 -3.83
CA PRO A 172 -18.22 7.15 -2.84
C PRO A 172 -17.68 7.27 -1.41
N VAL A 173 -18.22 8.23 -0.65
CA VAL A 173 -17.95 8.41 0.78
C VAL A 173 -19.12 7.87 1.60
N GLY A 174 -18.81 7.07 2.62
CA GLY A 174 -19.81 6.49 3.51
C GLY A 174 -19.26 6.06 4.87
N MET A 175 -20.03 5.25 5.61
CA MET A 175 -19.60 4.73 6.92
C MET A 175 -18.30 3.92 6.82
N GLY A 176 -18.13 3.16 5.74
CA GLY A 176 -16.92 2.41 5.43
C GLY A 176 -15.69 3.30 5.27
N THR A 177 -15.84 4.52 4.75
CA THR A 177 -14.76 5.51 4.67
C THR A 177 -14.28 5.92 6.05
N ILE A 178 -15.21 6.22 6.96
CA ILE A 178 -14.91 6.60 8.34
C ILE A 178 -14.25 5.42 9.07
N ILE A 179 -14.86 4.24 9.00
CA ILE A 179 -14.33 3.02 9.62
C ILE A 179 -12.93 2.71 9.08
N SER A 180 -12.69 2.85 7.78
CA SER A 180 -11.37 2.60 7.18
C SER A 180 -10.33 3.63 7.62
N ALA A 181 -10.70 4.92 7.61
CA ALA A 181 -9.79 6.01 7.98
C ALA A 181 -9.26 5.88 9.41
N PHE A 182 -10.12 5.52 10.36
CA PHE A 182 -9.74 5.35 11.77
C PHE A 182 -9.29 3.91 12.09
N GLY A 183 -9.88 2.91 11.44
CA GLY A 183 -9.70 1.50 11.76
C GLY A 183 -8.40 0.91 11.23
N ILE A 184 -7.92 1.35 10.06
CA ILE A 184 -6.70 0.76 9.46
C ILE A 184 -5.48 0.89 10.37
N GLY A 185 -5.33 2.01 11.07
CA GLY A 185 -4.24 2.22 12.02
C GLY A 185 -4.28 1.24 13.19
N VAL A 186 -5.48 1.01 13.74
CA VAL A 186 -5.72 0.04 14.80
C VAL A 186 -5.43 -1.38 14.32
N CYS A 187 -5.94 -1.77 13.13
CA CYS A 187 -5.67 -3.07 12.52
C CYS A 187 -4.17 -3.32 12.33
N VAL A 188 -3.44 -2.35 11.79
CA VAL A 188 -1.98 -2.43 11.62
C VAL A 188 -1.27 -2.61 12.96
N GLN A 189 -1.65 -1.84 13.99
CA GLN A 189 -1.05 -1.96 15.32
C GLN A 189 -1.31 -3.33 15.95
N LEU A 190 -2.54 -3.86 15.83
CA LEU A 190 -2.91 -5.17 16.33
C LEU A 190 -2.10 -6.27 15.64
N ILE A 191 -2.01 -6.24 14.31
CA ILE A 191 -1.20 -7.20 13.54
C ILE A 191 0.26 -7.12 13.93
N PHE A 192 0.86 -5.92 13.96
CA PHE A 192 2.29 -5.76 14.30
C PHE A 192 2.59 -6.27 15.71
N SER A 193 1.69 -6.02 16.66
CA SER A 193 1.79 -6.56 18.02
C SER A 193 1.70 -8.09 18.03
N TRP A 194 0.72 -8.65 17.32
CA TRP A 194 0.50 -10.09 17.21
C TRP A 194 1.72 -10.84 16.63
N VAL A 195 2.29 -10.33 15.54
CA VAL A 195 3.50 -10.90 14.92
C VAL A 195 4.80 -10.44 15.59
N LYS A 196 4.73 -9.60 16.64
CA LYS A 196 5.88 -9.02 17.35
C LYS A 196 6.88 -8.32 16.40
N PHE A 197 6.34 -7.61 15.42
CA PHE A 197 7.09 -6.93 14.36
C PHE A 197 7.50 -5.51 14.76
N ASP A 198 8.71 -5.12 14.36
CA ASP A 198 9.26 -3.80 14.59
C ASP A 198 9.59 -3.12 13.25
N ALA A 199 8.65 -2.32 12.75
CA ALA A 199 8.81 -1.66 11.45
C ALA A 199 9.99 -0.68 11.43
N THR A 200 10.28 -0.02 12.55
CA THR A 200 11.41 0.94 12.69
C THR A 200 12.78 0.30 12.54
N GLY A 201 12.89 -1.01 12.79
CA GLY A 201 14.14 -1.76 12.66
C GLY A 201 14.43 -2.21 11.22
N VAL A 202 13.50 -2.01 10.28
CA VAL A 202 13.67 -2.44 8.89
C VAL A 202 14.54 -1.44 8.13
N LYS A 203 15.63 -1.93 7.55
CA LYS A 203 16.45 -1.15 6.62
C LYS A 203 15.89 -1.32 5.21
N HIS A 204 15.38 -0.23 4.65
CA HIS A 204 14.86 -0.19 3.30
C HIS A 204 16.00 -0.02 2.29
N GLU A 205 16.01 -0.86 1.26
CA GLU A 205 16.91 -0.71 0.11
C GLU A 205 16.40 0.37 -0.84
N THR A 206 17.35 1.13 -1.39
CA THR A 206 17.12 1.97 -2.57
C THR A 206 17.20 1.14 -3.84
N ILE A 207 16.65 1.64 -4.95
CA ILE A 207 16.72 0.97 -6.27
C ILE A 207 18.17 0.57 -6.63
N ASN A 208 19.14 1.46 -6.39
CA ASN A 208 20.55 1.22 -6.70
C ASN A 208 21.14 0.06 -5.88
N GLU A 209 20.79 -0.03 -4.59
CA GLU A 209 21.23 -1.12 -3.72
C GLU A 209 20.59 -2.44 -4.13
N THR A 210 19.31 -2.44 -4.49
CA THR A 210 18.62 -3.64 -4.99
C THR A 210 19.28 -4.18 -6.25
N ILE A 211 19.60 -3.31 -7.24
CA ILE A 211 20.28 -3.73 -8.48
C ILE A 211 21.65 -4.36 -8.17
N LYS A 212 22.43 -3.74 -7.26
CA LYS A 212 23.74 -4.26 -6.85
C LYS A 212 23.62 -5.61 -6.16
N ASN A 213 22.66 -5.75 -5.24
CA ASN A 213 22.42 -6.98 -4.49
C ASN A 213 21.94 -8.11 -5.40
N LEU A 214 21.05 -7.82 -6.36
CA LEU A 214 20.56 -8.78 -7.34
C LEU A 214 21.68 -9.30 -8.26
N LYS A 215 22.51 -8.40 -8.80
CA LYS A 215 23.69 -8.79 -9.61
C LYS A 215 24.66 -9.67 -8.82
N GLY A 216 24.90 -9.32 -7.55
CA GLY A 216 25.75 -10.11 -6.65
C GLY A 216 25.16 -11.49 -6.34
N PHE A 217 23.84 -11.58 -6.17
CA PHE A 217 23.12 -12.83 -5.95
C PHE A 217 23.21 -13.74 -7.18
N LEU A 218 22.84 -13.24 -8.37
CA LEU A 218 22.89 -13.99 -9.63
C LEU A 218 24.30 -14.53 -9.93
N LYS A 219 25.33 -13.72 -9.69
CA LYS A 219 26.73 -14.14 -9.89
C LYS A 219 27.15 -15.26 -8.94
N ARG A 220 26.57 -15.36 -7.74
CA ARG A 220 26.88 -16.45 -6.80
C ARG A 220 26.19 -17.74 -7.22
N THR A 221 24.91 -17.68 -7.56
CA THR A 221 24.13 -18.84 -8.01
C THR A 221 24.72 -19.45 -9.30
N LEU A 222 25.00 -18.62 -10.30
CA LEU A 222 25.60 -19.08 -11.56
C LEU A 222 27.02 -19.64 -11.42
N LYS A 223 27.70 -19.38 -10.31
CA LYS A 223 29.05 -19.88 -10.02
C LYS A 223 29.03 -21.11 -9.10
N GLU A 224 27.90 -21.40 -8.46
CA GLU A 224 27.66 -22.65 -7.73
C GLU A 224 27.17 -23.76 -8.70
N ASP A 225 26.59 -23.37 -9.84
CA ASP A 225 26.12 -24.28 -10.90
C ASP A 225 27.17 -24.59 -12.00
N ALA A 226 28.42 -24.09 -11.87
CA ALA A 226 29.52 -24.24 -12.84
C ALA A 226 30.76 -24.86 -12.20
#